data_AF-A0A0J8FTY0-F1
#
_entry.id   AF-A0A0J8FTY0-F1
#
_cell.length_a   1.000
_cell.length_b   1.000
_cell.length_c   1.000
_cell.angle_alpha   90.00
_cell.angle_beta   90.00
_cell.angle_gamma   90.00
#
_symmetry.space_group_name_H-M   'P 1'
#
loop_
_entity.id
_entity.type
_entity.pdbx_description
1 polymer ?
#
loop_
_entity_poly.entity_id
_entity_poly.type
_entity_poly.pdbx_seq_one_letter_code
_entity_poly.pdbx_strand_id
1 'polypeptide(L)'
;MSQSILEQLLEAIDTETGKNLLRDLKNPELRTPQLYNAIGKYLDRHKFTIAKLQPDASLLGDLAAALNEVPELTDEELYGPATQH
;
A
#
# COMPACT_ATOMS: atom_id res chain seq x y z
N MET A 1 -2.97 -9.36 -2.31
CA MET A 1 -2.38 -8.52 -3.39
C MET A 1 -1.19 -9.25 -3.99
N SER A 2 -1.03 -9.24 -5.32
CA SER A 2 0.17 -9.81 -5.95
C SER A 2 1.35 -8.86 -5.77
N GLN A 3 2.57 -9.40 -5.66
CA GLN A 3 3.79 -8.59 -5.54
C GLN A 3 3.94 -7.57 -6.67
N SER A 4 3.57 -7.96 -7.90
CA SER A 4 3.58 -7.09 -9.07
C SER A 4 2.75 -5.82 -8.89
N ILE A 5 1.62 -5.89 -8.16
CA ILE A 5 0.78 -4.72 -7.89
C ILE A 5 1.48 -3.75 -6.92
N LEU A 6 2.09 -4.27 -5.85
CA LEU A 6 2.80 -3.42 -4.88
C LEU A 6 4.00 -2.71 -5.53
N GLU A 7 4.71 -3.40 -6.42
CA GLU A 7 5.82 -2.81 -7.16
C GLU A 7 5.37 -1.64 -8.04
N GLN A 8 4.27 -1.83 -8.79
CA GLN A 8 3.70 -0.78 -9.65
C GLN A 8 3.21 0.43 -8.84
N LEU A 9 2.54 0.19 -7.70
CA LEU A 9 2.07 1.27 -6.84
C LEU A 9 3.20 2.08 -6.22
N LEU A 10 4.28 1.42 -5.79
CA LEU A 10 5.44 2.10 -5.20
C LEU A 10 6.23 2.89 -6.26
N GLU A 11 6.34 2.36 -7.48
CA GLU A 11 6.97 3.05 -8.61
C GLU A 11 6.19 4.30 -9.02
N ALA A 12 4.86 4.23 -8.99
CA ALA A 12 3.96 5.31 -9.38
C ALA A 12 4.01 6.55 -8.45
N ILE A 13 4.38 6.38 -7.18
CA ILE A 13 4.43 7.49 -6.20
C ILE A 13 5.72 8.32 -6.33
N ASP A 14 6.78 7.78 -6.96
CA ASP A 14 8.07 8.44 -7.27
C ASP A 14 8.71 9.25 -6.12
N THR A 15 8.63 8.76 -4.88
CA THR A 15 9.40 9.34 -3.76
C THR A 15 10.60 8.48 -3.40
N GLU A 16 11.57 9.07 -2.69
CA GLU A 16 12.72 8.34 -2.15
C GLU A 16 12.29 7.18 -1.24
N THR A 17 11.29 7.39 -0.38
CA THR A 17 10.73 6.34 0.48
C THR A 17 10.09 5.21 -0.34
N GLY A 18 9.32 5.55 -1.38
CA GLY A 18 8.72 4.56 -2.29
C GLY A 18 9.79 3.73 -3.00
N LYS A 19 10.87 4.36 -3.48
CA LYS A 19 12.02 3.69 -4.11
C LYS A 19 12.75 2.74 -3.15
N ASN A 20 12.94 3.14 -1.90
CA ASN A 20 13.56 2.30 -0.87
C ASN A 20 12.69 1.08 -0.57
N LEU A 21 11.39 1.27 -0.36
CA LEU A 21 10.43 0.18 -0.14
C LEU A 21 10.36 -0.77 -1.34
N LEU A 22 10.40 -0.24 -2.56
CA LEU A 22 10.42 -1.02 -3.79
C LEU A 22 11.70 -1.87 -3.90
N ARG A 23 12.86 -1.29 -3.58
CA ARG A 23 14.13 -2.00 -3.57
C ARG A 23 14.10 -3.16 -2.57
N ASP A 24 13.58 -2.91 -1.37
CA ASP A 24 13.49 -3.91 -0.33
C ASP A 24 12.48 -5.01 -0.70
N LEU A 25 11.38 -4.67 -1.37
CA LEU A 25 10.39 -5.63 -1.88
C LEU A 25 10.97 -6.53 -2.98
N LYS A 26 11.83 -5.97 -3.85
CA LYS A 26 12.52 -6.71 -4.91
C LYS A 26 13.56 -7.68 -4.35
N ASN A 27 14.11 -7.43 -3.16
CA ASN A 27 15.04 -8.35 -2.49
C ASN A 27 14.30 -9.45 -1.70
N PRO A 28 14.38 -10.73 -2.08
CA PRO A 28 13.72 -11.83 -1.38
C PRO A 28 14.07 -11.94 0.10
N GLU A 29 15.31 -11.61 0.48
CA GLU A 29 15.81 -11.75 1.86
C GLU A 29 15.22 -10.71 2.81
N LEU A 30 14.72 -9.59 2.27
CA LEU A 30 14.14 -8.50 3.04
C LEU A 30 12.61 -8.59 3.13
N ARG A 31 12.00 -9.56 2.44
CA ARG A 31 10.54 -9.80 2.41
C ARG A 31 10.05 -10.33 3.74
N THR A 32 9.83 -9.40 4.66
CA THR A 32 9.37 -9.66 6.00
C THR A 32 7.94 -9.15 6.18
N PRO A 33 7.17 -9.69 7.13
CA PRO A 33 5.85 -9.14 7.49
C PRO A 33 5.91 -7.64 7.82
N GLN A 34 7.01 -7.18 8.42
CA GLN A 34 7.24 -5.78 8.74
C GLN A 34 7.36 -4.91 7.49
N LEU A 35 8.06 -5.38 6.46
CA LEU A 35 8.15 -4.69 5.18
C LEU A 35 6.78 -4.54 4.52
N TYR A 36 5.97 -5.61 4.49
CA TYR A 36 4.62 -5.53 3.92
C TYR A 36 3.72 -4.57 4.69
N ASN A 37 3.81 -4.53 6.03
CA ASN A 37 3.08 -3.58 6.85
C ASN A 37 3.52 -2.12 6.56
N ALA A 38 4.83 -1.88 6.45
CA ALA A 38 5.37 -0.57 6.09
C ALA A 38 4.89 -0.11 4.72
N ILE A 39 4.90 -1.01 3.72
CA ILE A 39 4.35 -0.75 2.38
C ILE A 39 2.86 -0.40 2.48
N GLY A 40 2.05 -1.18 3.20
CA GLY A 40 0.62 -0.92 3.38
C GLY A 40 0.32 0.47 3.94
N LYS A 41 0.99 0.85 5.04
CA LYS A 41 0.86 2.19 5.63
C LYS A 41 1.33 3.31 4.70
N TYR A 42 2.41 3.05 3.96
CA TYR A 42 2.95 4.00 3.01
C TYR A 42 1.97 4.25 1.85
N LEU A 43 1.38 3.19 1.30
CA LEU A 43 0.38 3.28 0.23
C LEU A 43 -0.90 3.96 0.71
N ASP A 44 -1.40 3.66 1.92
CA ASP A 44 -2.59 4.35 2.46
C ASP A 44 -2.35 5.86 2.60
N ARG A 45 -1.18 6.28 3.10
CA ARG A 45 -0.82 7.70 3.19
C ARG A 45 -0.81 8.41 1.83
N HIS A 46 -0.52 7.68 0.76
CA HIS A 46 -0.43 8.20 -0.60
C HIS A 46 -1.64 7.82 -1.46
N LYS A 47 -2.73 7.31 -0.87
CA LYS A 47 -3.92 6.85 -1.60
C LYS A 47 -4.52 7.91 -2.52
N PHE A 48 -4.48 9.18 -2.10
CA PHE A 48 -4.94 10.31 -2.91
C PHE A 48 -4.01 10.63 -4.09
N THR A 49 -2.70 10.42 -3.94
CA THR A 49 -1.73 10.55 -5.04
C THR A 49 -1.92 9.43 -6.04
N ILE A 50 -2.10 8.19 -5.56
CA ILE A 50 -2.37 7.01 -6.39
C ILE A 50 -3.69 7.18 -7.15
N ALA A 51 -4.75 7.66 -6.48
CA ALA A 51 -6.05 7.92 -7.11
C ALA A 51 -5.98 8.98 -8.23
N LYS A 52 -5.05 9.94 -8.14
CA LYS A 52 -4.84 10.95 -9.21
C LYS A 52 -4.10 10.41 -10.43
N LEU A 53 -3.41 9.28 -10.30
CA LEU A 53 -2.73 8.59 -11.40
C LEU A 53 -3.69 7.73 -12.26
N GLN A 54 -4.99 7.69 -11.91
CA GLN A 54 -6.01 6.83 -12.52
C GLN A 54 -6.70 7.25 -13.86
N PRO A 55 -6.23 8.15 -14.75
CA PRO A 55 -6.89 8.26 -16.06
C PRO A 55 -6.54 7.14 -17.05
N ASP A 56 -5.53 6.30 -16.82
CA ASP A 56 -5.15 5.22 -17.76
C ASP A 56 -5.78 3.88 -17.35
N ALA A 57 -7.07 3.79 -17.68
CA ALA A 57 -8.11 2.93 -17.12
C ALA A 57 -8.00 1.40 -17.30
N SER A 58 -6.92 0.83 -17.86
CA SER A 58 -6.93 -0.60 -18.21
C SER A 58 -6.29 -1.55 -17.19
N LEU A 59 -5.45 -1.07 -16.26
CA LEU A 59 -4.72 -1.93 -15.31
C LEU A 59 -5.14 -1.73 -13.84
N LEU A 60 -5.75 -0.58 -13.53
CA LEU A 60 -6.12 -0.16 -12.18
C LEU A 60 -7.61 -0.38 -11.84
N GLY A 61 -8.43 -0.82 -12.79
CA GLY A 61 -9.85 -1.13 -12.54
C GLY A 61 -10.04 -2.24 -11.51
N ASP A 62 -9.31 -3.34 -11.67
CA ASP A 62 -9.34 -4.48 -10.74
C ASP A 62 -8.75 -4.12 -9.36
N LEU A 63 -7.77 -3.21 -9.34
CA LEU A 63 -7.12 -2.77 -8.11
C LEU A 63 -7.96 -1.77 -7.31
N ALA A 64 -8.63 -0.84 -8.00
CA ALA A 64 -9.58 0.08 -7.39
C ALA A 64 -10.80 -0.67 -6.86
N ALA A 65 -11.29 -1.68 -7.58
CA ALA A 65 -12.34 -2.58 -7.09
C ALA A 65 -11.90 -3.31 -5.81
N ALA A 66 -10.69 -3.89 -5.80
CA ALA A 66 -10.16 -4.60 -4.64
C ALA A 66 -9.93 -3.69 -3.41
N LEU A 67 -9.60 -2.41 -3.62
CA LEU A 67 -9.46 -1.43 -2.53
C LEU A 67 -10.81 -0.97 -1.97
N ASN A 68 -11.85 -0.94 -2.81
CA ASN A 68 -13.20 -0.56 -2.40
C ASN A 68 -13.94 -1.67 -1.62
N GLU A 69 -13.47 -2.91 -1.75
CA GLU A 69 -13.95 -4.06 -0.98
C GLU A 69 -13.26 -4.20 0.39
N VAL A 70 -12.24 -3.38 0.68
CA VAL A 70 -11.65 -3.32 2.02
C VAL A 70 -12.64 -2.55 2.91
N PRO A 71 -13.28 -3.20 3.91
CA PRO A 71 -14.04 -2.44 4.89
C PRO A 71 -13.11 -1.43 5.56
N GLU A 72 -13.57 -0.18 5.69
CA GLU A 72 -12.90 0.81 6.54
C GLU A 72 -12.82 0.23 7.95
N LEU A 73 -11.67 -0.36 8.27
CA LEU A 73 -11.38 -0.86 9.61
C LEU A 73 -11.30 0.36 10.50
N THR A 74 -12.14 0.38 11.52
CA THR A 74 -12.15 1.47 12.49
C THR A 74 -10.79 1.51 13.20
N ASP A 75 -10.37 2.69 13.67
CA ASP A 75 -9.08 2.85 14.39
C ASP A 75 -8.93 1.83 15.55
N GLU A 76 -10.05 1.42 16.15
CA GLU A 76 -10.12 0.42 17.21
C GLU A 76 -9.73 -1.01 16.74
N GLU A 77 -10.03 -1.35 15.49
CA GLU A 77 -9.66 -2.62 14.85
C GLU A 77 -8.21 -2.60 14.32
N LEU A 78 -7.72 -1.42 13.92
CA LEU A 78 -6.35 -1.24 13.40
C LEU A 78 -5.30 -1.19 14.52
N TYR A 79 -5.66 -0.63 15.68
CA TYR A 79 -4.72 -0.36 16.78
C TYR A 79 -5.03 -1.14 18.07
N GLY A 80 -6.14 -1.89 18.14
CA GLY A 80 -6.59 -2.56 19.35
C GLY A 80 -7.10 -1.58 20.41
N PRO A 81 -7.81 -2.04 21.46
CA PRO A 81 -8.40 -1.14 22.45
C PRO A 81 -7.30 -0.30 23.09
N ALA A 82 -7.38 1.02 22.94
CA ALA A 82 -6.51 1.96 23.62
C ALA A 82 -6.78 1.86 25.12
N THR A 83 -6.01 1.04 25.82
CA THR A 83 -6.08 0.90 27.27
C THR A 83 -5.72 2.26 27.89
N GLN A 84 -6.74 3.01 28.31
CA GLN A 84 -6.56 4.22 29.11
C GLN A 84 -5.98 3.84 30.48
N HIS A 85 -4.87 4.46 30.83
CA HIS A 85 -4.30 4.46 32.19
C HIS A 85 -4.69 5.75 32.92
#